data_AF-A0A7V0V219-F1
#
_entry.id   AF-A0A7V0V219-F1
#
_cell.length_a   1.000
_cell.length_b   1.000
_cell.length_c   1.000
_cell.angle_alpha   90.00
_cell.angle_beta   90.00
_cell.angle_gamma   90.00
#
_symmetry.space_group_name_H-M   'P 1'
#
loop_
_entity.id
_entity.type
_entity.pdbx_description
1 polymer ?
#
loop_
_entity_poly.entity_id
_entity_poly.type
_entity_poly.pdbx_seq_one_letter_code
_entity_poly.pdbx_strand_id
1 'polypeptide(L)'
;MNGCFSQGWYDASAVMMRRLLEIAIIEAFEARGIAAKIKDQNGDYLQLSDLVSRALHESTWTLSRNCRRALPALRDAGHNSAHGRYYHARREDLEKLRAGCRVVIEEFLHHAGLL
;
A
#
# COMPACT_ATOMS: atom_id res chain seq x y z
N MET A 1 -7.78 9.81 -5.24
CA MET A 1 -7.17 8.97 -6.30
C MET A 1 -7.86 9.20 -7.64
N ASN A 2 -9.15 8.86 -7.79
CA ASN A 2 -9.86 8.94 -9.08
C ASN A 2 -9.86 10.34 -9.71
N GLY A 3 -10.11 11.40 -8.92
CA GLY A 3 -10.03 12.78 -9.42
C GLY A 3 -8.65 13.15 -9.97
N CYS A 4 -7.57 12.80 -9.25
CA CYS A 4 -6.19 13.01 -9.70
C CYS A 4 -5.92 12.28 -11.03
N PHE A 5 -6.31 11.00 -11.13
CA PHE A 5 -6.12 10.22 -12.34
C PHE A 5 -6.88 10.81 -13.53
N SER A 6 -8.16 11.16 -13.36
CA SER A 6 -8.99 11.74 -14.42
C SER A 6 -8.45 13.08 -14.94
N GLN A 7 -7.75 13.84 -14.09
CA GLN A 7 -7.13 15.12 -14.44
C GLN A 7 -5.67 15.00 -14.91
N GLY A 8 -5.14 13.76 -15.02
CA GLY A 8 -3.77 13.53 -15.46
C GLY A 8 -2.68 13.77 -14.40
N TRP A 9 -3.07 13.98 -13.14
CA TRP A 9 -2.14 14.14 -12.01
C TRP A 9 -1.70 12.79 -11.48
N TYR A 10 -0.92 12.06 -12.28
CA TYR A 10 -0.59 10.66 -12.02
C TYR A 10 0.30 10.50 -10.77
N ASP A 11 1.29 11.36 -10.54
CA ASP A 11 2.09 11.30 -9.32
C ASP A 11 1.21 11.52 -8.07
N ALA A 12 0.31 12.51 -8.12
CA ALA A 12 -0.64 12.74 -7.04
C ALA A 12 -1.58 11.52 -6.83
N SER A 13 -2.02 10.89 -7.91
CA SER A 13 -2.83 9.66 -7.82
C SER A 13 -2.06 8.52 -7.15
N ALA A 14 -0.78 8.34 -7.49
CA ALA A 14 0.10 7.33 -6.89
C ALA A 14 0.40 7.64 -5.40
N VAL A 15 0.57 8.90 -5.03
CA VAL A 15 0.76 9.32 -3.63
C VAL A 15 -0.51 9.05 -2.80
N MET A 16 -1.69 9.30 -3.34
CA MET A 16 -2.94 8.95 -2.66
C MET A 16 -3.10 7.43 -2.51
N MET A 17 -2.69 6.65 -3.51
CA MET A 17 -2.62 5.19 -3.43
C MET A 17 -1.64 4.72 -2.35
N ARG A 18 -0.44 5.32 -2.27
CA ARG A 18 0.56 5.06 -1.23
C ARG A 18 -0.05 5.22 0.17
N ARG A 19 -0.76 6.32 0.42
CA ARG A 19 -1.38 6.59 1.73
C ARG A 19 -2.52 5.63 2.05
N LEU A 20 -3.36 5.31 1.06
CA LEU A 20 -4.43 4.32 1.24
C LEU A 20 -3.86 2.94 1.58
N LEU A 21 -2.81 2.51 0.89
CA LEU A 21 -2.14 1.24 1.14
C LEU A 21 -1.53 1.18 2.54
N GLU A 22 -0.84 2.24 2.95
CA GLU A 22 -0.24 2.37 4.29
C GLU A 22 -1.29 2.19 5.39
N ILE A 23 -2.42 2.91 5.29
CA ILE A 23 -3.49 2.84 6.29
C ILE A 23 -4.16 1.46 6.27
N ALA A 24 -4.46 0.89 5.10
CA ALA A 24 -5.06 -0.44 5.03
C ALA A 24 -4.18 -1.52 5.71
N ILE A 25 -2.85 -1.45 5.55
CA ILE A 25 -1.94 -2.37 6.24
C ILE A 25 -1.99 -2.13 7.75
N ILE A 26 -1.91 -0.88 8.20
CA ILE A 26 -1.96 -0.53 9.63
C ILE A 26 -3.23 -1.06 10.28
N GLU A 27 -4.40 -0.76 9.70
CA GLU A 27 -5.71 -1.21 10.17
C GLU A 27 -5.77 -2.75 10.29
N ALA A 28 -5.21 -3.47 9.33
CA ALA A 28 -5.16 -4.93 9.37
C ALA A 28 -4.28 -5.48 10.51
N PHE A 29 -3.16 -4.83 10.82
CA PHE A 29 -2.31 -5.20 11.96
C PHE A 29 -2.97 -4.83 13.31
N GLU A 30 -3.64 -3.68 13.38
CA GLU A 30 -4.37 -3.22 14.57
C GLU A 30 -5.54 -4.14 14.91
N ALA A 31 -6.41 -4.43 13.93
CA ALA A 31 -7.58 -5.29 14.12
C ALA A 31 -7.22 -6.71 14.59
N ARG A 32 -6.01 -7.17 14.27
CA ARG A 32 -5.49 -8.48 14.67
C ARG A 32 -4.70 -8.46 15.98
N GLY A 33 -4.60 -7.30 16.64
CA GLY A 33 -3.88 -7.16 17.90
C GLY A 33 -2.36 -7.32 17.79
N ILE A 34 -1.79 -7.14 16.60
CA ILE A 34 -0.35 -7.33 16.32
C ILE A 34 0.36 -6.04 15.87
N ALA A 35 -0.23 -4.88 16.13
CA ALA A 35 0.31 -3.56 15.78
C ALA A 35 1.74 -3.31 16.32
N ALA A 36 2.12 -3.92 17.44
CA ALA A 36 3.48 -3.79 17.99
C ALA A 36 4.57 -4.27 17.01
N LYS A 37 4.25 -5.17 16.06
CA LYS A 37 5.21 -5.66 15.05
C LYS A 37 5.53 -4.64 13.95
N ILE A 38 4.71 -3.60 13.82
CA ILE A 38 4.82 -2.56 12.79
C ILE A 38 5.05 -1.16 13.38
N LYS A 39 5.49 -1.11 14.64
CA LYS A 39 5.93 0.12 15.30
C LYS A 39 7.44 0.12 15.52
N ASP A 40 8.03 1.29 15.53
CA ASP A 40 9.43 1.48 15.90
C ASP A 40 9.59 1.55 17.43
N GLN A 41 10.80 1.87 17.89
CA GLN A 41 11.14 1.96 19.32
C GLN A 41 10.44 3.14 20.03
N ASN A 42 10.01 4.16 19.28
CA ASN A 42 9.31 5.33 19.81
C ASN A 42 7.79 5.10 19.86
N GLY A 43 7.30 4.00 19.29
CA GLY A 43 5.88 3.68 19.19
C GLY A 43 5.21 4.25 17.93
N ASP A 44 5.98 4.81 17.01
CA ASP A 44 5.50 5.33 15.73
C ASP A 44 5.36 4.21 14.71
N TYR A 45 4.38 4.32 13.81
CA TYR A 45 4.23 3.35 12.73
C TYR A 45 5.38 3.44 11.73
N LEU A 46 5.86 2.27 11.28
CA LEU A 46 6.93 2.17 10.30
C LEU A 46 6.50 2.77 8.94
N GLN A 47 7.49 3.15 8.13
CA GLN A 47 7.24 3.63 6.77
C GLN A 47 6.71 2.51 5.86
N LEU A 48 5.98 2.87 4.80
CA LEU A 48 5.32 1.91 3.91
C LEU A 48 6.23 0.77 3.42
N SER A 49 7.50 1.03 3.11
CA SER A 49 8.45 -0.02 2.68
C SER A 49 8.61 -1.12 3.73
N ASP A 50 8.73 -0.73 5.00
CA ASP A 50 8.88 -1.66 6.12
C ASP A 50 7.54 -2.31 6.47
N LEU A 51 6.43 -1.58 6.39
CA LEU A 51 5.09 -2.15 6.55
C LEU A 51 4.83 -3.27 5.55
N VAL A 52 5.15 -3.04 4.27
CA VAL A 52 5.03 -4.05 3.21
C VAL A 52 5.93 -5.25 3.50
N SER A 53 7.18 -5.02 3.92
CA SER A 53 8.09 -6.09 4.32
C SER A 53 7.52 -6.93 5.47
N ARG A 54 7.04 -6.29 6.54
CA ARG A 54 6.41 -6.96 7.69
C ARG A 54 5.17 -7.73 7.28
N ALA A 55 4.30 -7.15 6.45
CA ALA A 55 3.07 -7.80 5.99
C ALA A 55 3.34 -9.07 5.18
N LEU A 56 4.35 -9.07 4.31
CA LEU A 56 4.74 -10.21 3.48
C LEU A 56 5.31 -11.39 4.30
N HIS A 57 5.97 -11.08 5.42
CA HIS A 57 6.63 -12.07 6.29
C HIS A 57 5.80 -12.44 7.52
N GLU A 58 4.64 -11.82 7.72
CA GLU A 58 3.79 -12.09 8.86
C GLU A 58 3.13 -13.47 8.72
N SER A 59 3.36 -14.33 9.73
CA SER A 59 2.94 -15.73 9.73
C SER A 59 1.53 -15.94 10.30
N THR A 60 0.98 -14.95 11.02
CA THR A 60 -0.37 -15.05 11.61
C THR A 60 -1.49 -14.82 10.61
N TRP A 61 -1.18 -14.44 9.37
CA TRP A 61 -2.13 -14.39 8.27
C TRP A 61 -1.55 -15.00 7.00
N THR A 62 -2.40 -15.19 6.00
CA THR A 62 -1.96 -15.65 4.68
C THR A 62 -2.54 -14.72 3.64
N LEU A 63 -1.69 -13.87 3.09
CA LEU A 63 -2.05 -13.03 1.95
C LEU A 63 -2.24 -13.90 0.69
N SER A 64 -3.11 -13.51 -0.22
CA SER A 64 -3.29 -14.21 -1.48
C SER A 64 -2.02 -14.11 -2.33
N ARG A 65 -1.81 -15.07 -3.23
CA ARG A 65 -0.68 -15.02 -4.18
C ARG A 65 -0.71 -13.73 -5.01
N ASN A 66 -1.90 -13.25 -5.35
CA ASN A 66 -2.10 -12.03 -6.13
C ASN A 66 -1.73 -10.78 -5.32
N CYS A 67 -2.15 -10.70 -4.05
CA CYS A 67 -1.75 -9.62 -3.15
C CYS A 67 -0.23 -9.58 -2.97
N ARG A 68 0.39 -10.71 -2.62
CA ARG A 68 1.86 -10.80 -2.46
C ARG A 68 2.63 -10.34 -3.70
N ARG A 69 2.14 -10.68 -4.89
CA ARG A 69 2.75 -10.26 -6.17
C ARG A 69 2.56 -8.77 -6.45
N ALA A 70 1.39 -8.20 -6.13
CA ALA A 70 1.06 -6.81 -6.45
C ALA A 70 1.65 -5.80 -5.46
N LEU A 71 1.80 -6.20 -4.20
CA LEU A 71 2.19 -5.31 -3.10
C LEU A 71 3.50 -4.53 -3.34
N PRO A 72 4.60 -5.16 -3.84
CA PRO A 72 5.84 -4.44 -4.10
C PRO A 72 5.69 -3.36 -5.17
N ALA A 73 4.97 -3.65 -6.25
CA ALA A 73 4.80 -2.71 -7.35
C ALA A 73 3.98 -1.46 -6.95
N LEU A 74 2.96 -1.65 -6.09
CA LEU A 74 2.19 -0.52 -5.54
C LEU A 74 3.05 0.35 -4.63
N ARG A 75 3.88 -0.28 -3.78
CA ARG A 75 4.83 0.43 -2.91
C ARG A 75 5.81 1.26 -3.73
N ASP A 76 6.40 0.66 -4.77
CA ASP A 76 7.43 1.31 -5.58
C ASP A 76 6.87 2.49 -6.37
N ALA A 77 5.69 2.35 -6.99
CA ALA A 77 5.05 3.45 -7.69
C ALA A 77 4.71 4.62 -6.75
N GLY A 78 4.21 4.32 -5.55
CA GLY A 78 3.96 5.32 -4.51
C GLY A 78 5.23 6.02 -4.03
N HIS A 79 6.31 5.26 -3.80
CA HIS A 79 7.59 5.79 -3.37
C HIS A 79 8.23 6.69 -4.43
N ASN A 80 8.28 6.22 -5.68
CA ASN A 80 8.87 6.96 -6.79
C ASN A 80 8.10 8.26 -7.05
N SER A 81 6.77 8.25 -6.98
CA SER A 81 5.96 9.46 -7.17
C SER A 81 6.09 10.46 -6.03
N ALA A 82 6.37 9.99 -4.81
CA ALA A 82 6.50 10.84 -3.63
C ALA A 82 7.90 11.47 -3.49
N HIS A 83 8.94 10.76 -3.91
CA HIS A 83 10.34 11.12 -3.59
C HIS A 83 11.27 11.16 -4.80
N GLY A 84 10.84 10.65 -5.95
CA GLY A 84 11.68 10.57 -7.14
C GLY A 84 11.86 11.93 -7.80
N ARG A 85 13.06 12.52 -7.67
CA ARG A 85 13.40 13.83 -8.27
C ARG A 85 13.22 13.88 -9.80
N TYR A 86 13.51 12.77 -10.47
CA TYR A 86 13.44 12.65 -11.94
C TYR A 86 12.37 11.66 -12.39
N TYR A 87 11.53 11.23 -11.46
CA TYR A 87 10.42 10.34 -11.76
C TYR A 87 9.18 11.18 -12.04
N HIS A 88 8.42 10.76 -13.05
CA HIS A 88 7.11 11.33 -13.35
C HIS A 88 6.21 10.17 -13.75
N ALA A 89 5.22 9.86 -12.91
CA ALA A 89 4.26 8.81 -13.19
C ALA A 89 3.49 9.12 -14.48
N ARG A 90 3.27 8.11 -15.31
CA ARG A 90 2.44 8.20 -16.51
C ARG A 90 1.16 7.43 -16.31
N ARG A 91 0.19 7.70 -17.18
CA ARG A 91 -1.10 7.00 -17.20
C ARG A 91 -0.94 5.48 -17.19
N GLU A 92 -0.09 4.98 -18.08
CA GLU A 92 0.15 3.55 -18.26
C GLU A 92 0.72 2.88 -17.01
N ASP A 93 1.51 3.60 -16.20
CA ASP A 93 2.08 3.08 -14.96
C ASP A 93 0.96 2.77 -13.97
N LEU A 94 -0.02 3.67 -13.86
CA LEU A 94 -1.16 3.49 -12.96
C LEU A 94 -2.22 2.53 -13.49
N GLU A 95 -2.44 2.51 -14.80
CA GLU A 95 -3.37 1.55 -15.40
C GLU A 95 -2.92 0.10 -15.17
N LYS A 96 -1.61 -0.17 -15.26
CA LYS A 96 -1.02 -1.49 -14.95
C LYS A 96 -1.23 -1.89 -13.49
N LEU A 97 -1.29 -0.92 -12.57
CA LEU A 97 -1.42 -1.17 -11.13
C LEU A 97 -2.88 -1.31 -10.65
N ARG A 98 -3.87 -0.84 -11.43
CA ARG A 98 -5.27 -0.75 -11.01
C ARG A 98 -5.84 -2.05 -10.43
N ALA A 99 -5.65 -3.17 -11.12
CA ALA A 99 -6.17 -4.46 -10.68
C ALA A 99 -5.47 -4.94 -9.40
N GLY A 100 -4.14 -4.77 -9.33
CA GLY A 100 -3.35 -5.11 -8.15
C GLY A 100 -3.72 -4.27 -6.94
N CYS A 101 -3.94 -2.96 -7.13
CA CYS A 101 -4.39 -2.04 -6.09
C CYS A 101 -5.70 -2.49 -5.48
N ARG A 102 -6.70 -2.85 -6.30
CA ARG A 102 -7.99 -3.34 -5.81
C ARG A 102 -7.82 -4.59 -4.94
N VAL A 103 -7.13 -5.61 -5.45
CA VAL A 103 -6.90 -6.88 -4.74
C VAL A 103 -6.25 -6.63 -3.39
N VAL A 104 -5.18 -5.84 -3.37
CA VAL A 104 -4.42 -5.57 -2.15
C VAL A 104 -5.25 -4.80 -1.12
N ILE A 105 -5.92 -3.72 -1.54
CA ILE A 105 -6.70 -2.90 -0.62
C ILE A 105 -7.87 -3.68 -0.04
N GLU A 106 -8.66 -4.36 -0.88
CA GLU A 106 -9.80 -5.16 -0.38
C GLU A 106 -9.33 -6.25 0.59
N GLU A 107 -8.24 -6.95 0.28
CA GLU A 107 -7.73 -8.01 1.13
C GLU A 107 -7.25 -7.51 2.50
N PHE A 108 -6.54 -6.38 2.56
CA PHE A 108 -6.17 -5.79 3.85
C PHE A 108 -7.39 -5.27 4.63
N LEU A 109 -8.39 -4.69 3.95
CA LEU A 109 -9.63 -4.27 4.59
C LEU A 109 -10.44 -5.46 5.14
N HIS A 110 -10.45 -6.60 4.47
CA HIS A 110 -11.02 -7.84 5.02
C HIS A 110 -10.25 -8.32 6.26
N HIS A 111 -8.91 -8.27 6.23
CA HIS A 111 -8.11 -8.57 7.43
C HIS A 111 -8.35 -7.59 8.59
N ALA A 112 -8.74 -6.35 8.27
CA ALA A 112 -9.13 -5.33 9.24
C ALA A 112 -10.58 -5.46 9.74
N GLY A 113 -11.41 -6.30 9.11
CA GLY A 113 -12.85 -6.38 9.41
C GLY A 113 -13.65 -5.15 8.95
N LEU A 114 -13.16 -4.43 7.95
CA LEU A 114 -13.79 -3.24 7.36
C LEU A 114 -14.54 -3.54 6.05
N LEU A 115 -14.42 -4.78 5.54
CA LEU A 115 -15.17 -5.38 4.43
C LEU A 115 -15.50 -6.84 4.77
#